data_AF-A0A948QMG9-F1
#
_entry.id   AF-A0A948QMG9-F1
#
_cell.length_a   1.000
_cell.length_b   1.000
_cell.length_c   1.000
_cell.angle_alpha   90.00
_cell.angle_beta   90.00
_cell.angle_gamma   90.00
#
_symmetry.space_group_name_H-M   'P 1'
#
loop_
_entity.id
_entity.type
_entity.pdbx_description
1 polymer ?
#
loop_
_entity_poly.entity_id
_entity_poly.type
_entity_poly.pdbx_seq_one_letter_code
_entity_poly.pdbx_strand_id
1 'polypeptide(L)'
;MKVIGNLSTGSKANVNPRACFYELDTRSPEIKKVFQKEKPEVVNHHAAFTSVRESAKKPIETNAINVLGTLNLLNQTAKHKASHFIFASTGGVWYGKKANL
;
A
#
# COMPACT_ATOMS: atom_id res chain seq x y z
N MET A 1 2.71 7.31 15.50
CA MET A 1 2.67 6.63 14.18
C MET A 1 1.26 6.17 13.88
N LYS A 2 0.78 6.40 12.66
CA LYS A 2 -0.53 5.94 12.17
C LYS A 2 -0.29 4.85 11.15
N VAL A 3 -1.00 3.73 11.26
CA VAL A 3 -0.78 2.56 10.42
C VAL A 3 -2.10 2.20 9.76
N ILE A 4 -2.06 1.98 8.45
CA ILE A 4 -3.18 1.49 7.65
C ILE A 4 -2.82 0.08 7.17
N GLY A 5 -3.73 -0.87 7.32
CA GLY A 5 -3.57 -2.21 6.75
C GLY A 5 -4.87 -3.00 6.82
N ASN A 6 -5.05 -3.97 5.93
CA ASN A 6 -6.26 -4.79 5.87
C ASN A 6 -6.08 -6.21 6.46
N LEU A 7 -4.90 -6.50 7.03
CA LEU A 7 -4.55 -7.79 7.66
C LEU A 7 -4.76 -9.03 6.76
N SER A 8 -4.84 -8.88 5.43
CA SER A 8 -5.14 -9.99 4.52
C SER A 8 -4.17 -11.17 4.61
N THR A 9 -2.91 -10.90 4.93
CA THR A 9 -1.85 -11.89 5.18
C THR A 9 -1.16 -11.68 6.54
N GLY A 10 -1.61 -10.69 7.31
CA GLY A 10 -0.98 -10.25 8.55
C GLY A 10 -1.82 -10.59 9.78
N SER A 11 -1.24 -10.40 10.97
CA SER A 11 -1.94 -10.56 12.24
C SER A 11 -1.97 -9.24 13.00
N LYS A 12 -3.11 -8.94 13.63
CA LYS A 12 -3.28 -7.78 14.51
C LYS A 12 -2.30 -7.83 15.70
N ALA A 13 -1.86 -9.01 16.12
CA ALA A 13 -0.85 -9.19 17.16
C ALA A 13 0.52 -8.61 16.79
N ASN A 14 0.83 -8.48 15.49
CA ASN A 14 2.08 -7.90 15.00
C ASN A 14 2.04 -6.38 14.92
N VAL A 15 0.87 -5.76 15.15
CA VAL A 15 0.73 -4.30 15.15
C VAL A 15 1.28 -3.77 16.47
N ASN A 16 2.19 -2.81 16.39
CA ASN A 16 2.72 -2.13 17.58
C ASN A 16 1.55 -1.55 18.41
N PRO A 17 1.39 -1.95 19.70
CA PRO A 17 0.27 -1.50 20.52
C PRO A 17 0.19 0.02 20.73
N ARG A 18 1.30 0.75 20.51
CA ARG A 18 1.35 2.22 20.59
C ARG A 18 0.94 2.92 19.28
N ALA A 19 0.73 2.17 18.20
CA ALA A 19 0.27 2.72 16.94
C ALA A 19 -1.25 2.86 16.91
N CYS A 20 -1.75 3.95 16.31
CA CYS A 20 -3.16 4.03 15.94
C CYS A 20 -3.34 3.26 14.63
N PHE A 21 -4.04 2.14 14.71
CA PHE A 21 -4.25 1.24 13.59
C PHE A 21 -5.62 1.47 12.94
N TYR A 22 -5.60 1.66 11.63
CA TYR A 22 -6.76 1.75 10.77
C TYR A 22 -6.86 0.46 9.96
N GLU A 23 -7.82 -0.38 10.28
CA GLU A 23 -8.08 -1.63 9.56
C GLU A 23 -8.82 -1.32 8.26
N LEU A 24 -8.06 -0.97 7.22
CA LEU A 24 -8.57 -0.51 5.93
C LEU A 24 -7.71 -1.02 4.78
N ASP A 25 -8.37 -1.31 3.66
CA ASP A 25 -7.73 -1.58 2.39
C ASP A 25 -7.31 -0.26 1.71
N THR A 26 -6.13 -0.23 1.08
CA THR A 26 -5.63 0.97 0.37
C THR A 26 -6.50 1.38 -0.81
N ARG A 27 -7.34 0.48 -1.33
CA ARG A 27 -8.33 0.77 -2.38
C ARG A 27 -9.59 1.43 -1.84
N SER A 28 -9.78 1.47 -0.51
CA SER A 28 -10.99 1.98 0.10
C SER A 28 -11.13 3.51 -0.10
N PRO A 29 -12.33 4.02 -0.39
CA PRO A 29 -12.59 5.47 -0.38
C PRO A 29 -12.41 6.09 1.02
N GLU A 30 -12.50 5.28 2.08
CA GLU A 30 -12.34 5.71 3.48
C GLU A 30 -10.93 6.20 3.81
N ILE A 31 -9.94 5.88 2.97
CA ILE A 31 -8.58 6.43 3.07
C ILE A 31 -8.60 7.96 3.09
N LYS A 32 -9.53 8.59 2.36
CA LYS A 32 -9.72 10.05 2.38
C LYS A 32 -9.96 10.57 3.80
N LYS A 33 -10.78 9.88 4.59
CA LYS A 33 -11.11 10.30 5.96
C LYS A 33 -9.89 10.20 6.88
N VAL A 34 -9.04 9.19 6.68
CA VAL A 34 -7.78 9.05 7.42
C VAL A 34 -6.84 10.21 7.10
N PHE A 35 -6.66 10.57 5.82
CA PHE A 35 -5.83 11.71 5.42
C PHE A 35 -6.37 13.05 5.94
N GLN A 36 -7.69 13.26 5.92
CA GLN A 36 -8.31 14.47 6.47
C GLN A 36 -8.09 14.61 7.98
N LYS A 37 -8.19 13.50 8.71
CA LYS A 37 -8.02 13.45 10.16
C LYS A 37 -6.56 13.59 10.57
N GLU A 38 -5.68 12.80 9.96
CA GLU A 38 -4.29 12.64 10.41
C GLU A 38 -3.33 13.63 9.74
N LYS A 39 -3.70 14.21 8.59
CA LYS A 39 -2.93 15.20 7.82
C LYS A 39 -1.43 14.84 7.75
N PRO A 40 -1.08 13.66 7.21
CA PRO A 40 0.29 13.18 7.26
C PRO A 40 1.22 14.09 6.45
N GLU A 41 2.40 14.38 7.00
CA GLU A 41 3.48 15.03 6.26
C GLU A 41 4.20 14.02 5.34
N VAL A 42 4.38 12.78 5.80
CA VAL A 42 5.06 11.71 5.08
C VAL A 42 4.17 10.48 4.99
N VAL A 43 4.09 9.90 3.80
CA VAL A 43 3.44 8.60 3.57
C VAL A 43 4.51 7.56 3.26
N ASN A 44 4.58 6.51 4.07
CA ASN A 44 5.46 5.36 3.83
C ASN A 44 4.62 4.13 3.44
N HIS A 45 4.64 3.78 2.15
CA HIS A 45 3.73 2.80 1.54
C HIS A 45 4.43 1.46 1.31
N HIS A 46 4.03 0.47 2.13
CA HIS A 46 4.48 -0.93 2.06
C HIS A 46 3.37 -1.92 1.72
N ALA A 47 2.10 -1.47 1.61
CA ALA A 47 0.98 -2.37 1.37
C ALA A 47 1.02 -2.87 -0.08
N ALA A 48 1.15 -4.18 -0.25
CA ALA A 48 1.26 -4.81 -1.57
C ALA A 48 0.80 -6.26 -1.52
N PHE A 49 0.39 -6.76 -2.69
CA PHE A 49 0.41 -8.18 -3.01
C PHE A 49 1.87 -8.56 -3.31
N THR A 50 2.51 -9.28 -2.39
CA THR A 50 3.98 -9.47 -2.37
C THR A 50 4.47 -10.74 -3.08
N SER A 51 3.61 -11.74 -3.28
CA SER A 51 4.01 -13.02 -3.87
C SER A 51 4.06 -12.96 -5.39
N VAL A 52 5.28 -13.04 -5.96
CA VAL A 52 5.51 -13.07 -7.42
C VAL A 52 4.85 -14.27 -8.09
N ARG A 53 4.88 -15.44 -7.43
CA ARG A 53 4.27 -16.67 -7.98
C ARG A 53 2.75 -16.56 -8.05
N GLU A 54 2.14 -16.05 -6.98
CA GLU A 54 0.69 -15.92 -6.92
C GLU A 54 0.18 -14.74 -7.74
N SER A 55 0.98 -13.69 -7.92
CA SER A 55 0.58 -12.55 -8.76
C SER A 55 0.39 -12.92 -10.22
N ALA A 56 1.17 -13.86 -10.75
CA ALA A 56 1.00 -14.38 -12.11
C ALA A 56 -0.35 -15.11 -12.30
N LYS A 57 -0.86 -15.74 -11.23
CA LYS A 57 -2.17 -16.41 -11.24
C LYS A 57 -3.33 -15.44 -11.01
N LYS A 58 -3.06 -14.33 -10.31
CA LYS A 58 -4.06 -13.32 -9.92
C LYS A 58 -3.66 -11.92 -10.38
N PRO A 59 -3.48 -11.69 -11.69
CA PRO A 59 -2.96 -10.42 -12.20
C PRO A 59 -3.91 -9.25 -11.92
N ILE A 60 -5.23 -9.47 -12.02
CA ILE A 60 -6.24 -8.43 -11.75
C ILE A 60 -6.23 -7.99 -10.29
N GLU A 61 -6.19 -8.95 -9.36
CA GLU A 61 -6.12 -8.66 -7.92
C GLU A 61 -4.80 -7.96 -7.56
N THR A 62 -3.68 -8.45 -8.11
CA THR A 62 -2.36 -7.84 -7.94
C THR A 62 -2.37 -6.39 -8.42
N ASN A 63 -2.91 -6.13 -9.61
CA ASN A 63 -2.98 -4.77 -10.16
C ASN A 63 -3.90 -3.86 -9.33
N ALA A 64 -5.04 -4.39 -8.87
CA ALA A 64 -5.94 -3.63 -8.00
C ALA A 64 -5.23 -3.21 -6.70
N ILE A 65 -4.47 -4.11 -6.06
CA ILE A 65 -3.79 -3.82 -4.80
C ILE A 65 -2.57 -2.92 -5.03
N ASN A 66 -1.66 -3.33 -5.92
CA ASN A 66 -0.36 -2.68 -6.08
C ASN A 66 -0.42 -1.40 -6.90
N VAL A 67 -1.33 -1.30 -7.88
CA VAL A 67 -1.44 -0.12 -8.74
C VAL A 67 -2.60 0.76 -8.27
N LEU A 68 -3.84 0.26 -8.24
CA LEU A 68 -4.98 1.12 -7.88
C LEU A 68 -4.91 1.57 -6.41
N GLY A 69 -4.49 0.70 -5.49
CA GLY A 69 -4.25 1.06 -4.09
C GLY A 69 -3.17 2.13 -3.94
N THR A 70 -2.07 2.02 -4.68
CA THR A 70 -1.00 3.02 -4.70
C THR A 70 -1.47 4.35 -5.29
N LEU A 71 -2.21 4.33 -6.39
CA LEU A 71 -2.79 5.53 -7.00
C LEU A 71 -3.75 6.26 -6.05
N ASN A 72 -4.56 5.51 -5.29
CA ASN A 72 -5.43 6.12 -4.29
C ASN A 72 -4.62 6.88 -3.24
N LEU A 73 -3.56 6.26 -2.70
CA LEU A 73 -2.70 6.92 -1.71
C LEU A 73 -1.98 8.14 -2.30
N LEU A 74 -1.38 8.03 -3.50
CA LEU A 74 -0.74 9.16 -4.18
C LEU A 74 -1.70 10.34 -4.40
N ASN A 75 -2.93 10.05 -4.82
CA ASN A 75 -3.97 11.06 -4.99
C ASN A 75 -4.30 11.77 -3.67
N GLN A 76 -4.38 11.03 -2.56
CA GLN A 76 -4.61 11.64 -1.24
C GLN A 76 -3.40 12.44 -0.75
N THR A 77 -2.18 11.93 -0.94
CA THR A 77 -0.91 12.63 -0.66
C THR A 77 -0.87 13.98 -1.37
N ALA A 78 -1.16 14.01 -2.67
CA ALA A 78 -1.19 15.23 -3.46
C ALA A 78 -2.28 16.21 -2.96
N LYS A 79 -3.51 15.72 -2.74
CA LYS A 79 -4.64 16.55 -2.27
C LYS A 79 -4.40 17.18 -0.90
N HIS A 80 -3.70 16.49 -0.02
CA HIS A 80 -3.44 16.96 1.35
C HIS A 80 -2.05 17.58 1.51
N LYS A 81 -1.30 17.74 0.41
CA LYS A 81 0.03 18.38 0.37
C LYS A 81 1.04 17.74 1.34
N ALA A 82 0.99 16.41 1.48
CA ALA A 82 2.04 15.67 2.16
C ALA A 82 3.37 15.89 1.41
N SER A 83 4.45 16.19 2.13
CA SER A 83 5.73 16.58 1.54
C SER A 83 6.48 15.42 0.90
N HIS A 84 6.25 14.17 1.37
CA HIS A 84 6.98 13.00 0.89
C HIS A 84 6.10 11.75 0.74
N PHE A 85 6.42 10.96 -0.28
CA PHE A 85 5.88 9.62 -0.51
C PHE A 85 7.02 8.63 -0.70
N ILE A 86 7.18 7.71 0.25
CA ILE A 86 8.17 6.63 0.20
C ILE A 86 7.43 5.38 -0.27
N PHE A 87 7.92 4.76 -1.35
CA PHE A 87 7.32 3.59 -1.96
C PHE A 87 8.25 2.39 -1.89
N ALA A 88 7.80 1.33 -1.20
CA ALA A 88 8.52 0.07 -1.15
C ALA A 88 8.24 -0.77 -2.41
N SER A 89 9.05 -0.54 -3.46
CA SER A 89 9.03 -1.34 -4.68
C SER A 89 9.82 -2.66 -4.52
N THR A 90 9.82 -3.50 -5.55
CA THR A 90 10.56 -4.77 -5.59
C THR A 90 11.62 -4.77 -6.69
N GLY A 91 12.78 -5.37 -6.41
CA GLY A 91 13.82 -5.61 -7.41
C GLY A 91 13.35 -6.53 -8.54
N GLY A 92 12.30 -7.32 -8.34
CA GLY A 92 11.74 -8.22 -9.36
C GLY A 92 11.20 -7.50 -10.61
N VAL A 93 10.88 -6.20 -10.52
CA VAL A 93 10.49 -5.38 -11.67
C VAL A 93 11.67 -5.12 -12.60
N TRP A 94 12.89 -5.01 -12.06
CA TRP A 94 14.08 -4.60 -12.81
C TRP A 94 15.00 -5.76 -13.17
N TYR A 95 15.09 -6.77 -12.31
CA TYR A 95 16.04 -7.88 -12.46
C TYR A 95 15.37 -9.19 -12.90
N GLY A 96 14.18 -9.10 -13.50
CA GLY A 96 13.48 -10.26 -14.04
C GLY A 96 14.33 -11.04 -15.04
N LYS A 97 14.25 -12.38 -15.00
CA LYS A 97 14.85 -13.22 -16.06
C LYS A 97 14.27 -12.80 -17.40
N LYS A 98 15.12 -12.63 -18.42
CA LYS A 98 14.68 -12.44 -19.81
C LYS A 98 13.62 -13.50 -20.12
N ALA A 99 12.44 -13.06 -20.52
CA ALA A 99 11.53 -13.94 -21.22
C ALA A 99 12.24 -14.34 -22.52
N ASN A 100 12.53 -15.62 -22.69
CA ASN A 100 12.88 -16.14 -24.01
C ASN A 100 11.58 -16.06 -24.82
N LEU A 101 11.40 -14.93 -25.51
CA LEU A 101 10.47 -14.78 -26.62
C LEU A 101 11.09 -15.43 -27.86
#